data_AF-A0A2G9Y4J1-F1
#
_entry.id   AF-A0A2G9Y4J1-F1
#
_cell.length_a   1.000
_cell.length_b   1.000
_cell.length_c   1.000
_cell.angle_alpha   90.00
_cell.angle_beta   90.00
_cell.angle_gamma   90.00
#
_symmetry.space_group_name_H-M   'P 1'
#
loop_
_entity.id
_entity.type
_entity.pdbx_description
1 polymer ?
#
loop_
_entity_poly.entity_id
_entity_poly.type
_entity_poly.pdbx_seq_one_letter_code
_entity_poly.pdbx_strand_id
1 'polypeptide(L)' 'LFVVLLDKDNPEKSWELKRNFSLVFEKIDEFFNKEEVSENDEIIFTFGRKTYTAVSKVLIIAR' A
#
# COMPACT_ATOMS: atom_id res chain seq x y z
N LEU A 1 -3.61 -5.15 -5.21
CA LEU A 1 -3.13 -4.05 -4.35
C LEU A 1 -4.19 -3.76 -3.30
N PHE A 2 -3.88 -3.93 -2.02
CA PHE A 2 -4.75 -3.56 -0.91
C PHE A 2 -4.09 -2.38 -0.20
N VAL A 3 -4.73 -1.20 -0.23
CA VAL A 3 -4.16 0.04 0.32
C VAL A 3 -4.95 0.44 1.56
N VAL A 4 -4.24 0.65 2.67
CA VAL A 4 -4.81 1.22 3.90
C VAL A 4 -4.36 2.67 3.99
N LEU A 5 -5.31 3.60 3.91
CA LEU A 5 -5.07 5.03 4.12
C LEU A 5 -5.40 5.37 5.57
N LEU A 6 -4.46 6.01 6.27
CA LEU A 6 -4.59 6.44 7.66
C LEU A 6 -4.11 7.88 7.79
N ASP A 7 -4.98 8.76 8.27
CA ASP A 7 -4.60 10.06 8.79
C ASP A 7 -4.13 9.88 10.25
N LYS A 8 -2.86 10.17 10.53
CA LYS A 8 -2.28 10.01 11.88
C LYS A 8 -2.83 11.03 12.88
N ASP A 9 -3.17 12.22 12.41
CA ASP A 9 -3.65 13.31 13.26
C ASP A 9 -5.16 13.20 13.50
N ASN A 10 -5.90 12.61 12.55
CA ASN A 10 -7.33 12.39 12.65
C ASN A 10 -7.77 11.02 12.07
N PRO A 11 -7.53 9.91 12.78
CA PRO A 11 -7.82 8.56 12.29
C PRO A 11 -9.27 8.37 11.81
N GLU A 12 -10.24 8.99 12.49
CA GLU A 12 -11.66 8.93 12.13
C GLU A 12 -11.99 9.61 10.80
N LYS A 13 -11.17 10.55 10.32
CA LYS A 13 -11.30 11.18 8.99
C LYS A 13 -10.44 10.54 7.91
N SER A 14 -9.78 9.42 8.19
CA SER A 14 -9.02 8.67 7.16
C SER A 14 -9.86 8.29 5.93
N TRP A 15 -11.19 8.25 6.06
CA TRP A 15 -12.11 8.04 4.93
C TRP A 15 -12.08 9.20 3.92
N GLU A 16 -11.74 10.42 4.33
CA GLU A 16 -11.63 11.59 3.45
C GLU A 16 -10.44 11.45 2.49
N LEU A 17 -9.34 10.84 2.96
CA LEU A 17 -8.17 10.52 2.13
C LEU A 17 -8.55 9.60 0.96
N LYS A 18 -9.48 8.66 1.18
CA LYS A 18 -9.99 7.78 0.11
C LYS A 18 -10.71 8.55 -0.99
N ARG A 19 -11.18 9.77 -0.73
CA ARG A 19 -11.88 10.62 -1.71
C ARG A 19 -10.93 11.52 -2.49
N ASN A 20 -9.71 11.75 -2.00
CA ASN A 20 -8.68 12.50 -2.72
C ASN A 20 -7.84 11.55 -3.60
N PHE A 21 -8.47 11.03 -4.65
CA PHE A 21 -7.85 10.06 -5.55
C PHE A 21 -6.57 10.58 -6.19
N SER A 22 -6.52 11.85 -6.58
CA SER A 22 -5.34 12.44 -7.21
C SER A 22 -4.12 12.37 -6.29
N LEU A 23 -4.27 12.76 -5.02
CA LEU A 23 -3.18 12.67 -4.03
C LEU A 23 -2.78 11.21 -3.77
N VAL A 24 -3.75 10.30 -3.66
CA VAL A 24 -3.49 8.88 -3.39
C VAL A 24 -2.72 8.24 -4.54
N PHE A 25 -3.12 8.49 -5.79
CA PHE A 25 -2.43 7.95 -6.96
C PHE A 25 -1.04 8.55 -7.12
N GLU A 26 -0.89 9.86 -6.93
CA GLU A 26 0.43 10.52 -6.96
C GLU A 26 1.38 9.88 -5.94
N LYS A 27 0.93 9.64 -4.70
CA LYS A 27 1.77 9.02 -3.66
C LYS A 27 2.05 7.55 -3.92
N ILE A 28 1.14 6.82 -4.55
CA ILE A 28 1.38 5.44 -5.00
C ILE A 28 2.44 5.42 -6.12
N ASP A 29 2.33 6.32 -7.10
CA ASP A 29 3.28 6.41 -8.20
C ASP A 29 4.67 6.83 -7.70
N GLU A 30 4.75 7.82 -6.79
CA GLU A 30 5.99 8.20 -6.11
C GLU A 30 6.61 7.04 -5.33
N PHE A 31 5.77 6.24 -4.65
CA PHE A 31 6.22 5.08 -3.89
C PHE A 31 6.89 4.06 -4.81
N PHE A 32 6.23 3.65 -5.90
CA PHE A 32 6.78 2.66 -6.82
C PHE A 32 7.96 3.17 -7.67
N ASN A 33 8.12 4.50 -7.82
CA ASN A 33 9.30 5.07 -8.46
C ASN A 33 10.54 5.11 -7.56
N LYS A 34 10.38 5.05 -6.23
CA LYS A 34 11.48 5.16 -5.26
C LYS A 34 11.78 3.85 -4.53
N GLU A 35 10.77 3.04 -4.27
CA GLU A 35 10.90 1.78 -3.57
C GLU A 35 11.23 0.65 -4.52
N GLU A 36 12.30 -0.07 -4.20
CA GLU A 36 12.63 -1.31 -4.87
C GLU A 36 11.86 -2.46 -4.21
N VAL A 37 11.09 -3.20 -5.01
CA VAL A 37 10.46 -4.44 -4.55
C VAL A 37 11.54 -5.51 -4.47
N SER A 38 11.73 -6.07 -3.28
CA SER A 38 12.72 -7.11 -2.99
C SER A 38 12.05 -8.42 -2.59
N GLU A 39 12.82 -9.51 -2.57
CA GLU A 39 12.35 -10.82 -2.08
C GLU A 39 11.84 -10.77 -0.63
N ASN A 40 12.30 -9.81 0.19
CA ASN A 40 11.82 -9.63 1.55
C ASN A 40 10.40 -9.08 1.64
N ASP A 41 9.90 -8.48 0.55
CA ASP A 41 8.55 -7.95 0.46
C ASP A 41 7.55 -9.01 -0.05
N GLU A 42 8.04 -10.20 -0.40
CA GLU A 42 7.23 -11.30 -0.90
C GLU A 42 6.64 -12.14 0.23
N ILE A 43 5.34 -12.42 0.10
CA ILE A 43 4.60 -13.37 0.90
C ILE A 43 4.26 -14.54 0.00
N ILE A 44 4.92 -15.67 0.24
CA ILE A 44 4.68 -16.92 -0.48
C ILE A 44 3.70 -17.77 0.34
N PHE A 45 2.59 -18.16 -0.26
CA PHE A 45 1.59 -19.01 0.40
C PHE A 45 0.97 -20.02 -0.57
N THR A 46 0.50 -21.13 -0.04
CA THR A 46 -0.12 -22.21 -0.84
C THR A 46 -1.61 -22.29 -0.55
N PHE A 47 -2.42 -22.24 -1.61
CA PHE A 47 -3.87 -22.41 -1.55
C PHE A 47 -4.35 -23.35 -2.65
N GLY A 48 -5.20 -24.34 -2.32
CA GLY A 48 -5.76 -25.25 -3.33
C GLY A 48 -4.70 -26.00 -4.16
N ARG A 49 -3.57 -26.37 -3.55
CA ARG A 49 -2.40 -27.02 -4.21
C ARG A 49 -1.64 -26.13 -5.21
N LYS A 50 -1.88 -24.82 -5.21
CA LYS A 50 -1.13 -23.84 -5.98
C LYS A 50 -0.36 -22.91 -5.05
N THR A 51 0.89 -22.62 -5.40
CA THR A 51 1.72 -21.63 -4.72
C THR A 51 1.49 -20.26 -5.34
N TYR A 52 1.30 -19.27 -4.49
CA TYR A 52 1.08 -17.87 -4.86
C TYR A 52 2.16 -17.02 -4.20
N THR A 53 2.63 -16.02 -4.95
CA THR A 53 3.50 -14.97 -4.44
C THR A 53 2.71 -13.68 -4.45
N ALA A 54 2.60 -13.02 -3.30
CA ALA A 54 2.03 -11.69 -3.17
C ALA A 54 3.10 -10.73 -2.65
N VAL A 55 3.11 -9.50 -3.13
CA VAL A 55 3.99 -8.45 -2.60
C VAL A 55 3.23 -7.62 -1.57
N SER A 56 3.82 -7.38 -0.40
CA SER A 56 3.25 -6.59 0.68
C SER A 56 4.24 -5.54 1.17
N LYS A 57 3.96 -4.26 0.91
CA LYS A 57 4.69 -3.11 1.46
C LYS A 57 3.75 -2.10 2.11
N VAL A 58 4.28 -1.31 3.04
CA VAL A 58 3.56 -0.25 3.75
C VAL A 58 3.98 1.11 3.20
N LEU A 59 3.02 1.87 2.66
CA LEU A 59 3.20 3.28 2.30
C LEU A 59 2.69 4.15 3.45
N ILE A 60 3.59 4.95 4.04
CA ILE A 60 3.23 5.96 5.05
C ILE A 60 3.21 7.32 4.35
N ILE A 61 2.05 7.97 4.31
CA ILE A 61 1.91 9.35 3.83
C ILE A 61 1.94 10.25 5.07
N ALA A 62 3.01 11.04 5.22
CA ALA A 62 3.14 12.06 6.25
C ALA A 62 3.12 13.45 5.60
N ARG A 63 2.59 14.45 6.32
CA ARG A 63 2.71 15.87 5.95
C ARG A 63 4.09 16.41 6.30
#